data_AF-A0A9P4LXT3-F1
#
_entry.id   AF-A0A9P4LXT3-F1
#
_cell.length_a   1.000
_cell.length_b   1.000
_cell.length_c   1.000
_cell.angle_alpha   90.00
_cell.angle_beta   90.00
_cell.angle_gamma   90.00
#
_symmetry.space_group_name_H-M   'P 1'
#
loop_
_entity.id
_entity.type
_entity.pdbx_description
1 polymer ?
#
loop_
_entity_poly.entity_id
_entity_poly.type
_entity_poly.pdbx_seq_one_letter_code
_entity_poly.pdbx_strand_id
1 'polypeptide(L)'
;SSSATVPAPTSTMSGTTNSCYQWHTQQSGDTCYSIEQQYSITDAYFRSLNPEIDANCYNLALGYAYCVSGAASPYTTTVSGTTNSCYQWHTQQSGDTCYSIEQQYSITDAYFRSLNPEIDANCYNLALGYAYCVSGS
;
A
#
# COMPACT_ATOMS: atom_id res chain seq x y z
N SER A 1 25.34 10.94 -2.31
CA SER A 1 25.20 10.72 -0.86
C SER A 1 24.12 9.69 -0.65
N SER A 2 24.44 8.56 -0.02
CA SER A 2 23.47 7.51 0.31
C SER A 2 22.63 7.96 1.50
N SER A 3 21.39 8.38 1.26
CA SER A 3 20.44 8.68 2.33
C SER A 3 20.10 7.39 3.07
N ALA A 4 20.25 7.39 4.40
CA ALA A 4 19.85 6.27 5.23
C ALA A 4 18.32 6.25 5.38
N THR A 5 17.73 5.06 5.53
CA THR A 5 16.31 4.90 5.86
C THR A 5 16.00 5.54 7.21
N VAL A 6 14.91 6.30 7.29
CA VAL A 6 14.45 6.96 8.52
C VAL A 6 13.15 6.31 9.01
N PRO A 7 12.97 6.13 10.34
CA PRO A 7 11.72 5.62 10.89
C PRO A 7 10.54 6.53 10.58
N ALA A 8 9.36 5.95 10.37
CA ALA A 8 8.13 6.71 10.20
C ALA A 8 7.74 7.44 11.50
N PRO A 9 7.31 8.70 11.43
CA PRO A 9 6.90 9.47 12.62
C PRO A 9 5.54 9.05 13.20
N THR A 10 4.68 8.46 12.38
CA THR A 10 3.35 7.95 12.73
C THR A 10 3.09 6.63 12.00
N SER A 11 1.90 6.05 12.19
CA SER A 11 1.47 4.87 11.43
C SER A 11 1.56 5.13 9.92
N THR A 12 2.04 4.15 9.16
CA THR A 12 2.09 4.18 7.71
C THR A 12 0.97 3.33 7.14
N MET A 13 0.53 3.65 5.92
CA MET A 13 -0.35 2.73 5.22
C MET A 13 0.44 1.48 4.82
N SER A 14 -0.23 0.33 4.83
CA SER A 14 0.37 -0.90 4.31
C SER A 14 0.56 -0.74 2.81
N GLY A 15 1.79 -0.88 2.31
CA GLY A 15 2.14 -0.58 0.90
C GLY A 15 3.20 0.52 0.77
N THR A 16 3.32 1.42 1.76
CA THR A 16 4.38 2.42 1.72
C THR A 16 5.76 1.76 1.82
N THR A 17 6.75 2.26 1.08
CA THR A 17 8.11 1.72 1.09
C THR A 17 8.76 1.76 2.48
N ASN A 18 9.40 0.66 2.87
CA ASN A 18 10.27 0.62 4.07
C ASN A 18 11.63 1.29 3.81
N SER A 19 11.99 1.52 2.55
CA SER A 19 13.22 2.20 2.15
C SER A 19 13.02 3.72 2.03
N CYS A 20 12.36 4.30 3.02
CA CYS A 20 12.03 5.72 3.02
C CYS A 20 13.12 6.56 3.70
N TYR A 21 13.53 7.64 3.03
CA TYR A 21 14.53 8.61 3.49
C TYR A 21 13.90 9.89 4.03
N GLN A 22 12.63 10.16 3.70
CA GLN A 22 11.89 11.30 4.22
C GLN A 22 10.38 11.02 4.22
N TRP A 23 9.72 11.33 5.34
CA TRP A 23 8.28 11.16 5.54
C TRP A 23 7.54 12.49 5.53
N HIS A 24 6.30 12.46 5.08
CA HIS A 24 5.30 13.50 5.26
C HIS A 24 4.12 12.91 6.05
N THR A 25 3.76 13.52 7.17
CA THR A 25 2.54 13.15 7.91
C THR A 25 1.38 13.98 7.36
N GLN A 26 0.37 13.29 6.82
CA GLN A 26 -0.81 13.90 6.24
C GLN A 26 -1.50 14.82 7.25
N GLN A 27 -1.84 16.03 6.80
CA GLN A 27 -2.59 17.04 7.54
C GLN A 27 -3.92 17.37 6.86
N SER A 28 -4.84 17.96 7.64
CA SER A 28 -6.13 18.40 7.11
C SER A 28 -5.94 19.41 5.98
N GLY A 29 -6.45 19.08 4.79
CA GLY A 29 -6.33 19.90 3.59
C GLY A 29 -5.24 19.44 2.62
N ASP A 30 -4.40 18.47 2.99
CA ASP A 30 -3.43 17.89 2.06
C ASP A 30 -4.10 17.09 0.95
N THR A 31 -3.50 17.19 -0.23
CA THR A 31 -3.79 16.42 -1.44
C THR A 31 -2.46 15.86 -1.97
N CYS A 32 -2.50 14.84 -2.82
CA CYS A 32 -1.26 14.38 -3.48
C CYS A 32 -0.56 15.53 -4.19
N TYR A 33 -1.32 16.37 -4.90
CA TYR A 33 -0.78 17.53 -5.59
C TYR A 33 -0.06 18.51 -4.64
N SER A 34 -0.65 18.85 -3.49
CA SER A 34 -0.01 19.77 -2.54
C SER A 34 1.27 19.19 -1.93
N ILE A 35 1.26 17.90 -1.59
CA ILE A 35 2.42 17.18 -1.08
C ILE A 35 3.51 17.12 -2.16
N GLU A 36 3.16 16.72 -3.39
CA GLU A 36 4.08 16.64 -4.52
C GLU A 36 4.76 17.98 -4.80
N GLN A 37 4.00 19.08 -4.80
CA GLN A 37 4.55 20.43 -4.95
C GLN A 37 5.49 20.78 -3.79
N GLN A 38 5.10 20.48 -2.54
CA GLN A 38 5.90 20.78 -1.36
C GLN A 38 7.27 20.10 -1.40
N TYR A 39 7.33 18.85 -1.87
CA TYR A 39 8.58 18.07 -1.95
C TYR A 39 9.23 18.10 -3.33
N SER A 40 8.64 18.80 -4.30
CA SER A 40 9.12 18.87 -5.68
C SER A 40 9.30 17.49 -6.33
N ILE A 41 8.33 16.59 -6.08
CA ILE A 41 8.30 15.23 -6.62
C ILE A 41 7.18 15.07 -7.64
N THR A 42 7.33 14.12 -8.55
CA THR A 42 6.27 13.77 -9.49
C THR A 42 5.27 12.83 -8.82
N ASP A 43 4.02 12.90 -9.25
CA ASP A 43 2.97 11.93 -8.91
C ASP A 43 3.43 10.47 -9.11
N ALA A 44 4.09 10.19 -10.25
CA ALA A 44 4.60 8.85 -10.53
C ALA A 44 5.67 8.40 -9.52
N TYR A 45 6.55 9.32 -9.08
CA TYR A 45 7.53 9.01 -8.05
C TYR A 45 6.87 8.84 -6.68
N PHE A 46 5.94 9.73 -6.32
CA PHE A 46 5.20 9.64 -5.06
C PHE A 46 4.43 8.31 -4.96
N ARG A 47 3.72 7.91 -6.01
CA ARG A 47 3.05 6.59 -6.07
C ARG A 47 4.01 5.41 -6.15
N SER A 48 5.23 5.59 -6.69
CA SER A 48 6.24 4.52 -6.60
C SER A 48 6.70 4.26 -5.17
N LEU A 49 6.68 5.29 -4.31
CA LEU A 49 7.02 5.16 -2.89
C LEU A 49 5.82 4.72 -2.04
N ASN A 50 4.61 5.06 -2.48
CA ASN A 50 3.33 4.83 -1.80
C ASN A 50 2.31 4.19 -2.78
N PRO A 51 2.56 2.95 -3.24
CA PRO A 51 1.75 2.25 -4.26
C PRO A 51 0.31 1.99 -3.83
N GLU A 52 0.01 2.10 -2.55
CA GLU A 52 -1.34 2.05 -2.02
C GLU A 52 -2.19 3.28 -2.37
N ILE A 53 -1.55 4.41 -2.73
CA ILE A 53 -2.27 5.63 -3.08
C ILE A 53 -2.99 5.44 -4.41
N ASP A 54 -4.30 5.67 -4.40
CA ASP A 54 -5.13 5.50 -5.58
C ASP A 54 -4.86 6.59 -6.64
N ALA A 55 -5.30 6.34 -7.88
CA ALA A 55 -5.05 7.25 -9.00
C ALA A 55 -5.68 8.66 -8.82
N ASN A 56 -6.72 8.77 -7.99
CA ASN A 56 -7.41 10.03 -7.71
C ASN A 56 -6.95 10.68 -6.38
N CYS A 57 -6.08 10.01 -5.63
CA CYS A 57 -5.59 10.42 -4.32
C CYS A 57 -6.71 10.65 -3.28
N TYR A 58 -7.75 9.82 -3.28
CA TYR A 58 -8.85 9.95 -2.32
C TYR A 58 -8.61 9.19 -1.01
N ASN A 59 -7.53 8.43 -0.93
CA ASN A 59 -7.21 7.56 0.19
C ASN A 59 -6.01 8.04 1.05
N LEU A 60 -5.74 9.35 1.04
CA LEU A 60 -4.84 9.97 2.03
C LEU A 60 -5.49 10.00 3.41
N ALA A 61 -5.03 9.14 4.32
CA ALA A 61 -5.55 9.01 5.66
C ALA A 61 -4.95 10.05 6.61
N LEU A 62 -5.82 10.77 7.32
CA LEU A 62 -5.41 11.83 8.25
C LEU A 62 -4.48 11.30 9.36
N GLY A 63 -3.32 11.95 9.52
CA GLY A 63 -2.31 11.58 10.53
C GLY A 63 -1.40 10.41 10.17
N TYR A 64 -1.57 9.79 8.99
CA TYR A 64 -0.67 8.75 8.50
C TYR A 64 0.58 9.34 7.84
N ALA A 65 1.69 8.61 7.91
CA ALA A 65 2.95 8.98 7.28
C ALA A 65 3.07 8.35 5.89
N TYR A 66 3.42 9.18 4.90
CA TYR A 66 3.67 8.82 3.51
C TYR A 66 5.10 9.16 3.12
N CYS A 67 5.74 8.30 2.33
CA CYS A 67 7.12 8.49 1.93
C CYS A 67 7.24 9.49 0.77
N VAL A 68 8.10 10.50 0.92
CA VAL A 68 8.28 11.57 -0.09
C VAL A 68 9.71 11.61 -0.66
N SER A 69 10.60 10.77 -0.13
CA SER A 69 11.93 10.52 -0.68
C SER A 69 12.37 9.13 -0.27
N GLY A 70 12.82 8.30 -1.21
CA GLY A 70 13.13 6.91 -0.92
C GLY A 70 13.48 6.10 -2.17
N ALA A 71 13.68 4.80 -1.96
CA ALA A 71 13.61 3.82 -3.05
C ALA A 71 12.15 3.40 -3.25
N ALA A 72 11.78 3.16 -4.51
CA ALA A 72 10.46 2.65 -4.88
C ALA A 72 10.10 1.46 -3.99
N SER A 73 8.84 1.43 -3.58
CA SER A 73 8.27 0.31 -2.88
C SER A 73 8.43 -0.94 -3.74
N PRO A 74 8.90 -2.07 -3.17
CA PRO A 74 8.89 -3.34 -3.90
C PRO A 74 7.47 -3.81 -4.19
N TYR A 75 6.47 -3.23 -3.53
CA TYR A 75 5.06 -3.52 -3.74
C TYR A 75 4.58 -2.73 -4.97
N THR A 76 4.12 -3.42 -6.00
CA THR A 76 3.45 -2.77 -7.13
C THR A 76 1.99 -2.50 -6.80
N THR A 77 1.44 -1.45 -7.41
CA THR A 77 0.02 -1.07 -7.37
C THR A 77 -0.88 -2.29 -7.40
N THR A 78 -1.90 -2.22 -6.54
CA THR A 78 -3.07 -3.09 -6.48
C THR A 78 -3.39 -3.74 -7.83
N VAL A 79 -3.50 -5.07 -7.83
CA VAL A 79 -3.91 -5.80 -9.01
C VAL A 79 -5.26 -5.22 -9.45
N SER A 80 -5.40 -4.87 -10.73
CA SER A 80 -6.63 -4.29 -11.26
C SER A 80 -7.82 -5.21 -10.94
N GLY A 81 -8.67 -4.82 -10.00
CA GLY A 81 -9.76 -5.65 -9.48
C GLY A 81 -9.96 -5.54 -7.97
N THR A 82 -8.91 -5.30 -7.19
CA THR A 82 -9.01 -5.20 -5.73
C THR A 82 -9.87 -4.02 -5.29
N THR A 83 -10.71 -4.20 -4.26
CA THR A 83 -11.65 -3.17 -3.79
C THR A 83 -10.96 -1.85 -3.44
N ASN A 84 -11.56 -0.72 -3.84
CA ASN A 84 -11.08 0.64 -3.51
C ASN A 84 -11.17 0.96 -2.00
N SER A 85 -11.84 0.10 -1.22
CA SER A 85 -12.08 0.31 0.21
C SER A 85 -11.10 -0.43 1.12
N CYS A 86 -9.91 -0.77 0.64
CA CYS A 86 -8.95 -1.50 1.45
C CYS A 86 -8.31 -0.64 2.53
N TYR A 87 -8.31 -1.15 3.76
CA TYR A 87 -7.71 -0.53 4.95
C TYR A 87 -6.43 -1.24 5.41
N GLN A 88 -6.25 -2.50 5.02
CA GLN A 88 -5.05 -3.27 5.37
C GLN A 88 -4.63 -4.18 4.23
N TRP A 89 -3.33 -4.14 3.92
CA TRP A 89 -2.72 -4.92 2.86
C TRP A 89 -1.79 -5.98 3.43
N HIS A 90 -1.82 -7.17 2.84
CA HIS A 90 -0.83 -8.21 3.04
C HIS A 90 0.01 -8.34 1.78
N THR A 91 1.33 -8.22 1.90
CA THR A 91 2.22 -8.52 0.79
C THR A 91 2.49 -10.01 0.74
N GLN A 92 2.17 -10.63 -0.39
CA GLN A 92 2.51 -12.01 -0.69
C GLN A 92 4.02 -12.24 -0.54
N GLN A 93 4.37 -13.22 0.28
CA GLN A 93 5.70 -13.74 0.52
C GLN A 93 5.84 -15.15 -0.08
N SER A 94 7.08 -15.58 -0.32
CA SER A 94 7.35 -16.93 -0.80
C SER A 94 6.80 -17.96 0.18
N GLY A 95 5.85 -18.78 -0.29
CA GLY A 95 5.16 -19.80 0.51
C GLY A 95 3.77 -19.42 0.99
N ASP A 96 3.33 -18.17 0.77
CA ASP A 96 1.97 -17.78 1.09
C ASP A 96 0.94 -18.47 0.18
N THR A 97 -0.17 -18.83 0.81
CA THR A 97 -1.40 -19.35 0.21
C THR A 97 -2.56 -18.51 0.72
N CYS A 98 -3.71 -18.49 0.05
CA CYS A 98 -4.91 -17.84 0.61
C CYS A 98 -5.19 -18.31 2.03
N TYR A 99 -5.08 -19.62 2.28
CA TYR A 99 -5.30 -20.19 3.60
C TYR A 99 -4.35 -19.65 4.68
N SER A 100 -3.06 -19.49 4.38
CA SER A 100 -2.10 -18.96 5.36
C SER A 100 -2.34 -17.49 5.65
N ILE A 101 -2.69 -16.71 4.63
CA ILE A 101 -3.04 -15.28 4.76
C ILE A 101 -4.34 -15.15 5.57
N GLU A 102 -5.37 -15.89 5.21
CA GLU A 102 -6.68 -15.90 5.90
C GLU A 102 -6.53 -16.18 7.39
N GLN A 103 -5.72 -17.19 7.75
CA GLN A 103 -5.46 -17.53 9.14
C GLN A 103 -4.68 -16.42 9.86
N GLN A 104 -3.71 -15.80 9.21
CA GLN A 104 -2.92 -14.71 9.79
C GLN A 104 -3.81 -13.52 10.17
N TYR A 105 -4.78 -13.17 9.33
CA TYR A 105 -5.67 -12.02 9.58
C TYR A 105 -7.03 -12.41 10.17
N SER A 106 -7.24 -13.70 10.46
CA SER A 106 -8.50 -14.24 10.98
C SER A 106 -9.71 -13.87 10.11
N ILE A 107 -9.56 -13.99 8.78
CA ILE A 107 -10.60 -13.71 7.79
C ILE A 107 -11.05 -14.97 7.07
N THR A 108 -12.23 -14.93 6.43
CA THR A 108 -12.73 -16.05 5.62
C THR A 108 -12.27 -15.91 4.17
N ASP A 109 -12.11 -17.03 3.46
CA ASP A 109 -11.89 -17.07 2.01
C ASP A 109 -12.94 -16.25 1.23
N ALA A 110 -14.20 -16.30 1.64
CA ALA A 110 -15.27 -15.51 1.03
C ALA A 110 -15.02 -14.00 1.21
N TYR A 111 -14.57 -13.57 2.40
CA TYR A 111 -14.25 -12.16 2.65
C TYR A 111 -12.98 -11.75 1.90
N PHE A 112 -11.92 -12.56 1.96
CA PHE A 112 -10.67 -12.29 1.24
C PHE A 112 -10.90 -12.15 -0.28
N ARG A 113 -11.67 -13.05 -0.91
CA ARG A 113 -12.03 -12.93 -2.33
C ARG A 113 -13.01 -11.81 -2.63
N SER A 114 -13.84 -11.38 -1.66
CA SER A 114 -14.68 -10.19 -1.85
C SER A 114 -13.86 -8.90 -1.92
N LEU A 115 -12.73 -8.85 -1.20
CA LEU A 115 -11.80 -7.73 -1.24
C LEU A 115 -10.89 -7.80 -2.48
N ASN A 116 -10.58 -9.01 -2.96
CA ASN A 116 -9.66 -9.28 -4.06
C ASN A 116 -10.35 -10.14 -5.15
N PRO A 117 -11.34 -9.62 -5.88
CA PRO A 117 -12.14 -10.39 -6.85
C PRO A 117 -11.34 -10.89 -8.07
N GLU A 118 -10.11 -10.42 -8.24
CA GLU A 118 -9.14 -10.94 -9.19
C GLU A 118 -8.58 -12.32 -8.80
N ILE A 119 -8.62 -12.68 -7.51
CA ILE A 119 -8.10 -13.96 -7.02
C ILE A 119 -9.02 -15.08 -7.49
N ASP A 120 -8.45 -16.06 -8.18
CA ASP A 120 -9.22 -17.20 -8.67
C ASP A 120 -9.67 -18.13 -7.53
N ALA A 121 -10.68 -18.96 -7.80
CA ALA A 121 -11.26 -19.83 -6.78
C ALA A 121 -10.27 -20.84 -6.15
N ASN A 122 -9.16 -21.12 -6.84
CA ASN A 122 -8.12 -22.03 -6.35
C ASN A 122 -6.94 -21.29 -5.70
N CYS A 123 -6.95 -19.95 -5.72
CA CYS A 123 -5.90 -19.09 -5.20
C CYS A 123 -4.50 -19.38 -5.79
N TYR A 124 -4.43 -19.72 -7.08
CA TYR A 124 -3.15 -20.01 -7.74
C TYR A 124 -2.50 -18.77 -8.36
N ASN A 125 -3.19 -17.65 -8.33
CA ASN A 125 -2.76 -16.39 -8.93
C ASN A 125 -2.27 -15.35 -7.91
N LEU A 126 -1.86 -15.79 -6.71
CA LEU A 126 -1.07 -14.96 -5.79
C LEU A 126 0.33 -14.72 -6.37
N ALA A 127 0.64 -13.47 -6.71
CA ALA A 127 1.89 -13.07 -7.32
C ALA A 127 2.88 -12.59 -6.27
N LEU A 128 4.11 -13.10 -6.33
CA LEU A 128 5.16 -12.76 -5.37
C LEU A 128 5.46 -11.26 -5.36
N GLY A 129 5.44 -10.66 -4.17
CA GLY A 129 5.67 -9.21 -3.99
C GLY A 129 4.43 -8.34 -4.25
N TYR A 130 3.31 -8.92 -4.67
CA TYR A 130 2.05 -8.20 -4.81
C TYR A 130 1.31 -8.11 -3.47
N ALA A 131 0.58 -7.02 -3.29
CA ALA A 131 -0.22 -6.77 -2.11
C ALA A 131 -1.69 -7.17 -2.36
N TYR A 132 -2.27 -7.85 -1.38
CA TYR A 132 -3.66 -8.30 -1.36
C TYR A 132 -4.38 -7.73 -0.15
N CYS A 133 -5.61 -7.27 -0.36
CA CYS A 133 -6.40 -6.63 0.68
C CYS A 133 -6.90 -7.66 1.70
N VAL A 134 -6.65 -7.41 2.99
CA VAL A 134 -7.04 -8.32 4.09
C VAL A 134 -8.01 -7.67 5.07
N SER A 135 -8.30 -6.38 4.90
CA SER A 135 -9.34 -5.66 5.63
C SER A 135 -9.84 -4.49 4.80
N GLY A 136 -11.14 -4.28 4.73
CA GLY A 136 -11.78 -3.21 3.97
C GLY A 136 -13.31 -3.20 4.11
N SER A 137 -13.97 -2.20 3.53
CA SER A 137 -15.44 -2.02 3.59
C SER A 137 -16.17 -2.23 2.26
#